data_AF-A0A1M6N8D0-F1
#
_entry.id   AF-A0A1M6N8D0-F1
#
_cell.length_a   1.000
_cell.length_b   1.000
_cell.length_c   1.000
_cell.angle_alpha   90.00
_cell.angle_beta   90.00
_cell.angle_gamma   90.00
#
_symmetry.space_group_name_H-M   'P 1'
#
loop_
_entity.id
_entity.type
_entity.pdbx_description
1 polymer ?
#
loop_
_entity_poly.entity_id
_entity_poly.type
_entity_poly.pdbx_seq_one_letter_code
_entity_poly.pdbx_strand_id
1 'polypeptide(L)' 'MATERVTVSLPTELLDAARRAVATGAAESVSAFVADAVRAHVARARGLAELERVFGGPPPADVLEAVRRDLGVTPAK' A
#
# COMPACT_ATOMS: atom_id res chain seq x y z
N MET A 1 -1.07 -7.92 22.07
CA MET A 1 -0.81 -6.88 21.06
C MET A 1 -1.15 -5.55 21.72
N ALA A 2 -0.17 -4.67 21.93
CA ALA A 2 -0.45 -3.34 22.45
C ALA A 2 -0.91 -2.45 21.30
N THR A 3 -1.99 -1.70 21.50
CA THR A 3 -2.53 -0.75 20.52
C THR A 3 -2.29 0.65 21.06
N GLU A 4 -1.70 1.51 20.24
CA GLU A 4 -1.50 2.92 20.57
C GLU A 4 -2.38 3.79 19.69
N ARG A 5 -2.95 4.85 20.26
CA ARG A 5 -3.81 5.78 19.51
C ARG A 5 -2.95 6.85 18.89
N VAL A 6 -3.19 7.10 17.60
CA VAL A 6 -2.55 8.16 16.85
C VAL A 6 -3.62 9.05 16.22
N THR A 7 -3.37 10.35 16.19
CA THR A 7 -4.18 11.35 15.47
C THR A 7 -3.38 11.85 14.27
N VAL A 8 -3.98 11.84 13.09
CA VAL A 8 -3.36 12.31 11.85
C VAL A 8 -4.32 13.21 11.07
N SER A 9 -3.74 14.16 10.34
CA SER A 9 -4.45 14.93 9.32
C SER A 9 -4.30 14.20 7.98
N LEU A 10 -5.40 14.04 7.26
CA LEU A 10 -5.41 13.42 5.92
C LEU A 10 -5.98 14.41 4.91
N PRO A 11 -5.47 14.41 3.66
CA PRO A 11 -6.14 15.05 2.54
C PRO A 11 -7.60 14.58 2.44
N THR A 12 -8.49 15.50 2.08
CA THR A 12 -9.94 15.25 2.09
C THR A 12 -10.31 14.12 1.14
N GLU A 13 -9.64 14.03 -0.01
CA GLU A 13 -9.83 12.99 -1.00
C GLU A 13 -9.54 11.57 -0.45
N LEU A 14 -8.55 11.43 0.44
CA LEU A 14 -8.24 10.15 1.07
C LEU A 14 -9.27 9.79 2.15
N LEU A 15 -9.72 10.79 2.91
CA LEU A 15 -10.79 10.59 3.89
C LEU A 15 -12.10 10.17 3.20
N ASP A 16 -12.42 10.75 2.05
CA ASP A 16 -13.60 10.40 1.28
C ASP A 16 -13.51 8.98 0.71
N ALA A 17 -12.32 8.53 0.30
CA ALA A 17 -12.11 7.13 -0.08
C ALA A 17 -12.37 6.17 1.08
N ALA A 18 -11.86 6.48 2.28
CA ALA A 18 -12.11 5.69 3.48
C ALA A 18 -13.60 5.67 3.86
N ARG A 19 -14.28 6.82 3.79
CA ARG A 19 -15.72 6.92 4.05
C ARG A 19 -16.55 6.12 3.06
N ARG A 20 -16.20 6.15 1.77
CA ARG A 20 -16.85 5.33 0.74
C ARG A 20 -16.68 3.85 1.03
N ALA A 21 -15.47 3.40 1.38
CA ALA A 21 -15.22 2.00 1.72
C ALA A 21 -16.09 1.53 2.91
N VAL A 22 -16.30 2.38 3.90
CA VAL A 22 -17.23 2.08 5.01
C VAL A 22 -18.68 2.04 4.51
N ALA A 23 -19.11 3.03 3.73
CA ALA A 23 -20.47 3.11 3.21
C ALA A 23 -20.85 1.90 2.32
N THR A 24 -19.89 1.35 1.59
CA THR A 24 -20.09 0.15 0.75
C THR A 24 -19.87 -1.16 1.50
N GLY A 25 -19.58 -1.12 2.81
CA GLY A 25 -19.31 -2.31 3.63
C GLY A 25 -17.96 -2.97 3.37
N ALA A 26 -17.06 -2.32 2.63
CA ALA A 26 -15.71 -2.82 2.39
C ALA A 26 -14.76 -2.63 3.60
N ALA A 27 -15.15 -1.79 4.56
CA ALA A 27 -14.46 -1.63 5.84
C ALA A 27 -15.46 -1.38 6.98
N GLU A 28 -15.16 -1.88 8.18
CA GLU A 28 -16.05 -1.73 9.36
C GLU A 28 -16.06 -0.30 9.92
N SER A 29 -14.96 0.45 9.71
CA SER A 29 -14.83 1.84 10.14
C SER A 29 -13.69 2.52 9.40
N VAL A 30 -13.62 3.87 9.48
CA VAL A 30 -12.50 4.64 8.92
C VAL A 30 -11.17 4.21 9.56
N SER A 31 -11.16 3.98 10.88
CA SER A 31 -9.96 3.54 11.59
C SER A 31 -9.50 2.15 11.13
N ALA A 32 -10.44 1.22 10.89
CA ALA A 32 -10.13 -0.10 10.36
C ALA A 32 -9.52 0.00 8.94
N PHE A 33 -10.15 0.79 8.07
CA PHE A 33 -9.63 1.06 6.73
C PHE A 33 -8.20 1.60 6.75
N VAL A 34 -7.93 2.59 7.61
CA VAL A 34 -6.58 3.18 7.77
C VAL A 34 -5.60 2.15 8.31
N ALA A 35 -5.98 1.38 9.34
CA ALA A 35 -5.11 0.36 9.92
C ALA A 35 -4.76 -0.74 8.91
N ASP A 36 -5.70 -1.16 8.08
CA ASP A 36 -5.47 -2.17 7.03
C ASP A 36 -4.60 -1.62 5.90
N ALA A 37 -4.81 -0.38 5.49
CA ALA A 37 -3.94 0.29 4.52
C ALA A 37 -2.49 0.37 5.01
N VAL A 38 -2.29 0.77 6.28
CA VAL A 38 -0.95 0.81 6.92
C VAL A 38 -0.35 -0.58 7.00
N ARG A 39 -1.13 -1.59 7.40
CA ARG A 39 -0.68 -2.98 7.46
C ARG A 39 -0.23 -3.50 6.09
N ALA A 40 -1.03 -3.26 5.06
CA ALA A 40 -0.72 -3.66 3.69
C ALA A 40 0.56 -2.98 3.18
N HIS A 41 0.72 -1.68 3.47
CA HIS A 41 1.93 -0.93 3.12
C HIS A 41 3.18 -1.52 3.79
N VAL A 42 3.12 -1.77 5.10
CA VAL A 42 4.23 -2.36 5.86
C VAL A 42 4.56 -3.77 5.36
N ALA A 43 3.56 -4.60 5.08
CA ALA A 43 3.76 -5.95 4.57
C ALA A 43 4.45 -5.92 3.19
N ARG A 44 4.00 -5.04 2.28
CA ARG A 44 4.62 -4.84 0.97
C ARG A 44 6.08 -4.38 1.10
N ALA A 45 6.34 -3.38 1.94
CA ALA A 45 7.69 -2.86 2.14
C ALA A 45 8.65 -3.94 2.69
N ARG A 46 8.19 -4.73 3.67
CA ARG A 46 8.96 -5.87 4.20
C ARG A 46 9.22 -6.94 3.15
N GLY A 47 8.21 -7.29 2.35
CA GLY A 47 8.36 -8.25 1.27
C GLY A 47 9.39 -7.79 0.23
N LEU A 48 9.35 -6.52 -0.17
CA LEU A 48 10.33 -5.97 -1.11
C LEU A 48 11.75 -5.96 -0.54
N ALA A 49 11.92 -5.55 0.72
CA ALA A 49 13.23 -5.57 1.37
C ALA A 49 13.81 -7.00 1.47
N GLU A 50 12.96 -7.99 1.72
CA GLU A 50 13.37 -9.40 1.74
C GLU A 50 13.78 -9.90 0.36
N LEU A 51 13.05 -9.51 -0.70
CA LEU A 51 13.44 -9.83 -2.07
C LEU A 51 14.78 -9.20 -2.43
N GLU A 52 15.00 -7.93 -2.12
CA GLU A 52 16.29 -7.26 -2.35
C GLU A 52 17.43 -7.97 -1.60
N ARG A 53 17.18 -8.40 -0.36
CA ARG A 53 18.15 -9.17 0.44
C ARG A 53 18.50 -10.51 -0.21
N VAL A 54 17.51 -11.23 -0.73
CA VAL A 54 17.69 -12.57 -1.35
C VAL A 54 18.35 -12.46 -2.71
N PHE A 55 17.98 -11.48 -3.52
CA PHE A 55 18.44 -11.33 -4.91
C PHE A 55 19.64 -10.38 -5.06
N GLY A 56 20.13 -9.77 -3.98
CA GLY A 56 21.32 -8.92 -3.98
C GLY A 56 21.07 -7.50 -4.51
N GLY A 57 19.81 -7.05 -4.50
CA GLY A 57 19.40 -5.72 -4.94
C GLY A 57 18.09 -5.74 -5.74
N PRO A 58 17.58 -4.56 -6.12
CA PRO A 58 16.40 -4.47 -6.98
C PRO A 58 16.72 -4.98 -8.39
N PRO A 59 15.74 -5.53 -9.12
CA PRO A 59 15.94 -5.91 -10.51
C PRO A 59 16.36 -4.70 -11.38
N PRO A 60 17.13 -4.92 -12.46
CA PRO A 60 17.48 -3.88 -13.41
C PRO A 60 16.24 -3.15 -13.96
N ALA A 61 16.36 -1.83 -14.16
CA ALA A 61 15.23 -0.99 -14.53
C ALA A 61 14.60 -1.38 -15.88
N ASP A 62 15.42 -1.78 -16.85
CA ASP A 62 14.99 -2.26 -18.16
C ASP A 62 14.15 -3.54 -18.07
N VAL A 63 14.53 -4.46 -17.18
CA VAL A 63 13.76 -5.67 -16.89
C VAL A 63 12.42 -5.31 -16.26
N LEU A 64 12.41 -4.39 -15.29
CA LEU A 64 11.16 -3.92 -14.67
C LEU A 64 10.23 -3.26 -15.69
N GLU A 65 10.76 -2.45 -16.61
CA GLU A 65 9.97 -1.81 -17.68
C GLU A 65 9.45 -2.82 -18.71
N ALA A 66 10.21 -3.86 -19.05
CA ALA A 66 9.72 -4.95 -19.90
C ALA A 66 8.53 -5.65 -19.25
N VAL A 67 8.66 -6.05 -17.99
CA VAL A 67 7.58 -6.71 -17.25
C VAL A 67 6.37 -5.78 -17.07
N ARG A 68 6.57 -4.49 -16.83
CA ARG A 68 5.47 -3.51 -16.73
C ARG A 68 4.66 -3.44 -18.01
N ARG A 69 5.33 -3.40 -19.18
CA ARG A 69 4.66 -3.42 -20.49
C ARG A 69 3.86 -4.69 -20.69
N ASP A 70 4.45 -5.85 -20.38
CA ASP A 70 3.79 -7.15 -20.54
C ASP A 70 2.55 -7.29 -19.64
N LEU A 71 2.61 -6.74 -18.43
CA LEU A 71 1.50 -6.72 -17.47
C LEU A 71 0.51 -5.56 -17.70
N GLY A 72 0.77 -4.68 -18.66
CA GLY A 72 -0.08 -3.50 -18.94
C GLY A 72 -0.13 -2.47 -17.80
N VAL A 73 0.88 -2.44 -16.93
CA VAL A 73 0.96 -1.50 -15.79
C VAL A 73 1.73 -0.25 -16.23
N THR A 74 1.05 0.90 -16.27
CA THR A 74 1.72 2.18 -16.49
C THR A 74 2.57 2.59 -15.29
N PRO A 75 3.72 3.25 -15.49
CA PRO A 75 4.58 3.68 -14.39
C PRO A 75 3.81 4.58 -13.42
N ALA A 76 3.96 4.32 -12.12
CA ALA A 76 3.45 5.23 -11.10
C ALA A 76 4.18 6.56 -11.24
N LYS A 77 3.42 7.63 -11.43
CA LYS A 77 3.92 9.00 -11.60
C LYS A 77 4.50 9.54 -10.29
#